data_AF-A0A1I0R5S3-F1
#
_entry.id   AF-A0A1I0R5S3-F1
#
_cell.length_a   1.000
_cell.length_b   1.000
_cell.length_c   1.000
_cell.angle_alpha   90.00
_cell.angle_beta   90.00
_cell.angle_gamma   90.00
#
_symmetry.space_group_name_H-M   'P 1'
#
loop_
_entity.id
_entity.type
_entity.pdbx_description
1 polymer ?
#
loop_
_entity_poly.entity_id
_entity_poly.type
_entity_poly.pdbx_seq_one_letter_code
_entity_poly.pdbx_strand_id
1 'polypeptide(L)'
;MSTNKSTPQPEKGTYLLSPGAGVKVTFTPSPNAYLEVNGSKVASISVGTVGSSTGAAEQFTMHNLGKYAEANIVVEYGDAKKPSKAYCHMDFFLSGSTSSWSRDNNGLPNNCDTVIPASSTPESNGNDFINIPVVAPTGGVPSGVPSKHQFLNKDMVFMVDQVGSNLLFRGNSPLAPAKVANGPQPIDFDTLHAYMEDRYDTQTDTTGKFPKKGDYVLVDVCLLSPNSEAGSITQEVESFLDAKGKPGTMADLADRTFFPTAPQTVSGSSGILGQMCNWVIQPDASRGSTDDAYDQKSSKLLYDYMNTANDKPYVYYIHCASGHDRTGIVASTYLMRQYSSFGLSEAFIYGTTIAKLPAGIGGGKDQLQPDCNDISTGKEDPNRSRCLLIATVYNETVQNIYNTLNNLTGSSAKSLSTQALAKDPANVYDNYPWQTS
;
A
#
# COMPACT_ATOMS: atom_id res chain seq x y z
N MET A 1 5.13 22.16 -36.67
CA MET A 1 3.75 22.11 -36.12
C MET A 1 3.87 22.06 -34.62
N SER A 2 3.48 23.13 -33.92
CA SER A 2 3.43 23.17 -32.46
C SER A 2 2.20 22.39 -32.01
N THR A 3 2.38 21.23 -31.38
CA THR A 3 1.28 20.52 -30.72
C THR A 3 0.99 21.25 -29.42
N ASN A 4 -0.10 22.01 -29.37
CA ASN A 4 -0.66 22.51 -28.11
C ASN A 4 -0.97 21.31 -27.22
N LYS A 5 -0.11 21.03 -26.23
CA LYS A 5 -0.46 20.14 -25.13
C LYS A 5 -1.52 20.85 -24.29
N SER A 6 -2.78 20.45 -24.42
CA SER A 6 -3.84 20.92 -23.53
C SER A 6 -3.53 20.44 -22.12
N THR A 7 -3.37 21.35 -21.17
CA THR A 7 -3.26 21.01 -19.75
C THR A 7 -4.51 20.22 -19.34
N PRO A 8 -4.37 19.02 -18.75
CA PRO A 8 -5.51 18.26 -18.26
C PRO A 8 -6.36 19.12 -17.34
N GLN A 9 -7.67 19.15 -17.57
CA GLN A 9 -8.59 19.83 -16.64
C GLN A 9 -8.77 18.93 -15.41
N PRO A 10 -8.69 19.48 -14.19
CA PRO A 10 -8.98 18.71 -12.98
C PRO A 10 -10.42 18.18 -13.00
N GLU A 11 -10.59 16.92 -12.64
CA GLU A 11 -11.88 16.34 -12.29
C GLU A 11 -12.38 17.00 -10.99
N LYS A 12 -13.71 17.08 -10.82
CA LYS A 12 -14.30 17.73 -9.64
C LYS A 12 -15.60 17.09 -9.18
N GLY A 13 -15.82 17.06 -7.87
CA GLY A 13 -17.05 16.63 -7.23
C GLY A 13 -17.49 17.61 -6.15
N THR A 14 -18.79 17.84 -6.02
CA THR A 14 -19.36 18.76 -5.02
C THR A 14 -19.99 17.99 -3.88
N TYR A 15 -19.66 18.38 -2.65
CA TYR A 15 -20.04 17.68 -1.42
C TYR A 15 -20.55 18.66 -0.37
N LEU A 16 -21.37 18.17 0.56
CA LEU A 16 -21.83 18.90 1.72
C LEU A 16 -21.35 18.19 2.99
N LEU A 17 -20.41 18.78 3.72
CA LEU A 17 -19.94 18.24 5.00
C LEU A 17 -20.88 18.68 6.11
N SER A 18 -21.57 17.74 6.77
CA SER A 18 -22.62 18.04 7.75
C SER A 18 -22.34 17.41 9.12
N PRO A 19 -21.48 18.03 9.97
CA PRO A 19 -21.28 17.59 11.35
C PRO A 19 -22.53 17.76 12.20
N GLY A 20 -22.87 16.72 12.96
CA GLY A 20 -23.93 16.74 13.97
C GLY A 20 -23.59 17.64 15.16
N ALA A 21 -24.57 17.85 16.03
CA ALA A 21 -24.38 18.64 17.24
C ALA A 21 -23.21 18.13 18.10
N GLY A 22 -22.40 19.05 18.60
CA GLY A 22 -21.29 18.78 19.50
C GLY A 22 -20.04 18.22 18.81
N VAL A 23 -20.04 18.18 17.48
CA VAL A 23 -18.93 17.68 16.65
C VAL A 23 -18.32 18.82 15.85
N LYS A 24 -16.99 18.81 15.76
CA LYS A 24 -16.23 19.62 14.81
C LYS A 24 -15.45 18.69 13.90
N VAL A 25 -15.49 18.96 12.60
CA VAL A 25 -14.78 18.17 11.59
C VAL A 25 -13.81 19.07 10.86
N THR A 26 -12.56 18.66 10.79
CA THR A 26 -11.55 19.31 9.96
C THR A 26 -11.14 18.35 8.86
N PHE A 27 -11.16 18.83 7.64
CA PHE A 27 -10.94 18.05 6.45
C PHE A 27 -9.78 18.66 5.66
N THR A 28 -8.79 17.84 5.31
CA THR A 28 -7.58 18.25 4.60
C THR A 28 -7.36 17.33 3.41
N PRO A 29 -7.38 17.83 2.16
CA PRO A 29 -7.18 17.02 0.97
C PRO A 29 -5.72 16.57 0.87
N SER A 30 -5.46 15.49 0.13
CA SER A 30 -4.09 15.08 -0.21
C SER A 30 -3.41 16.13 -1.11
N PRO A 31 -2.06 16.16 -1.20
CA PRO A 31 -1.32 17.24 -1.87
C PRO A 31 -1.67 17.50 -3.35
N ASN A 32 -2.19 16.48 -4.04
CA ASN A 32 -2.60 16.59 -5.45
C ASN A 32 -4.04 17.09 -5.62
N ALA A 33 -4.82 17.07 -4.54
CA ALA A 33 -6.18 17.55 -4.51
C ALA A 33 -6.27 18.94 -3.86
N TYR A 34 -7.33 19.67 -4.15
CA TYR A 34 -7.63 20.89 -3.43
C TYR A 34 -9.13 21.06 -3.21
N LEU A 35 -9.46 21.83 -2.18
CA LEU A 35 -10.82 22.19 -1.85
C LEU A 35 -11.12 23.57 -2.41
N GLU A 36 -12.35 23.76 -2.87
CA GLU A 36 -12.93 25.04 -3.18
C GLU A 36 -14.17 25.25 -2.31
N VAL A 37 -14.21 26.36 -1.59
CA VAL A 37 -15.36 26.77 -0.78
C VAL A 37 -15.76 28.17 -1.22
N ASN A 38 -17.03 28.36 -1.58
CA ASN A 38 -17.55 29.64 -2.07
C ASN A 38 -16.67 30.27 -3.19
N GLY A 39 -16.19 29.44 -4.12
CA GLY A 39 -15.34 29.87 -5.25
C GLY A 39 -13.87 30.11 -4.89
N SER A 40 -13.46 29.89 -3.64
CA SER A 40 -12.08 30.12 -3.18
C SER A 40 -11.36 28.82 -2.86
N LYS A 41 -10.15 28.66 -3.41
CA LYS A 41 -9.29 27.52 -3.08
C LYS A 41 -8.82 27.60 -1.63
N VAL A 42 -9.02 26.52 -0.87
CA VAL A 42 -8.63 26.40 0.54
C VAL A 42 -7.82 25.13 0.77
N ALA A 43 -6.89 25.19 1.73
CA ALA A 43 -6.04 24.05 2.10
C ALA A 43 -6.75 23.05 3.03
N SER A 44 -7.79 23.49 3.73
CA SER A 44 -8.61 22.66 4.59
C SER A 44 -9.97 23.35 4.82
N ILE A 45 -10.96 22.57 5.23
CA ILE A 45 -12.24 23.09 5.73
C ILE A 45 -12.43 22.61 7.17
N SER A 46 -12.98 23.47 8.02
CA SER A 46 -13.31 23.13 9.40
C SER A 46 -14.75 23.52 9.67
N VAL A 47 -15.59 22.54 9.97
CA VAL A 47 -17.06 22.68 10.05
C VAL A 47 -17.52 22.17 11.40
N GLY A 48 -18.48 22.86 12.02
CA GLY A 48 -19.03 22.49 13.32
C GLY A 48 -18.21 23.00 14.51
N THR A 49 -18.66 22.67 15.71
CA THR A 49 -18.06 23.16 16.97
C THR A 49 -18.29 22.14 18.09
N VAL A 50 -17.22 21.78 18.80
CA VAL A 50 -17.32 20.86 19.94
C VAL A 50 -18.13 21.49 21.07
N GLY A 51 -19.09 20.73 21.61
CA GLY A 51 -19.99 21.19 22.67
C GLY A 51 -21.16 22.07 22.20
N SER A 52 -21.31 22.33 20.88
CA SER A 52 -22.48 23.01 20.32
C SER A 52 -23.73 22.13 20.38
N SER A 53 -24.91 22.72 20.59
CA SER A 53 -26.20 22.00 20.47
C SER A 53 -26.75 21.97 19.04
N THR A 54 -26.12 22.69 18.11
CA THR A 54 -26.52 22.76 16.70
C THR A 54 -25.45 22.13 15.81
N GLY A 55 -25.89 21.39 14.79
CA GLY A 55 -25.04 20.98 13.69
C GLY A 55 -24.71 22.16 12.78
N ALA A 56 -23.66 22.00 11.98
CA ALA A 56 -23.31 22.93 10.90
C ALA A 56 -23.21 22.14 9.60
N ALA A 57 -23.28 22.83 8.47
CA ALA A 57 -22.99 22.22 7.18
C ALA A 57 -22.22 23.21 6.32
N GLU A 58 -21.23 22.72 5.58
CA GLU A 58 -20.46 23.52 4.62
C GLU A 58 -20.38 22.75 3.31
N GLN A 59 -20.76 23.42 2.21
CA GLN A 59 -20.59 22.87 0.88
C GLN A 59 -19.18 23.16 0.38
N PHE A 60 -18.55 22.17 -0.23
CA PHE A 60 -17.24 22.30 -0.83
C PHE A 60 -17.17 21.54 -2.15
N THR A 61 -16.27 21.97 -3.03
CA THR A 61 -15.91 21.23 -4.24
C THR A 61 -14.52 20.66 -4.06
N MET A 62 -14.37 19.35 -4.24
CA MET A 62 -13.08 18.69 -4.30
C MET A 62 -12.61 18.64 -5.74
N HIS A 63 -11.35 19.00 -5.97
CA HIS A 63 -10.71 18.93 -7.27
C HIS A 63 -9.48 18.01 -7.20
N ASN A 64 -9.27 17.18 -8.21
CA ASN A 64 -8.01 16.46 -8.41
C ASN A 64 -7.76 16.23 -9.91
N LEU A 65 -6.50 16.02 -10.30
CA LEU A 65 -6.13 15.66 -11.67
C LEU A 65 -6.62 14.25 -12.07
N GLY A 66 -6.90 13.38 -11.09
CA GLY A 66 -7.49 12.06 -11.31
C GLY A 66 -8.96 12.02 -10.92
N LYS A 67 -9.65 10.92 -11.27
CA LYS A 67 -11.07 10.69 -10.93
C LYS A 67 -11.34 10.44 -9.45
N TYR A 68 -10.30 10.47 -8.63
CA TYR A 68 -10.27 10.07 -7.23
C TYR A 68 -9.55 11.14 -6.43
N ALA A 69 -9.96 11.46 -5.22
CA ALA A 69 -9.19 12.30 -4.30
C ALA A 69 -9.27 11.74 -2.88
N GLU A 70 -8.16 11.81 -2.16
CA GLU A 70 -8.08 11.41 -0.76
C GLU A 70 -8.17 12.63 0.15
N ALA A 71 -8.67 12.42 1.35
CA ALA A 71 -8.54 13.41 2.40
C ALA A 71 -8.45 12.80 3.80
N ASN A 72 -7.71 13.51 4.64
CA ASN A 72 -7.63 13.27 6.06
C ASN A 72 -8.74 14.04 6.77
N ILE A 73 -9.46 13.36 7.65
CA ILE A 73 -10.54 13.92 8.43
C ILE A 73 -10.20 13.79 9.90
N VAL A 74 -10.27 14.91 10.61
CA VAL A 74 -10.15 14.98 12.07
C VAL A 74 -11.53 15.33 12.62
N VAL A 75 -12.09 14.43 13.43
CA VAL A 75 -13.36 14.63 14.12
C VAL A 75 -13.06 14.92 15.59
N GLU A 76 -13.37 16.13 16.04
CA GLU A 76 -13.28 16.55 17.43
C GLU A 76 -14.68 16.47 18.07
N TYR A 77 -14.79 15.89 19.26
CA TYR A 77 -16.06 15.69 19.96
C TYR A 77 -15.89 15.63 21.49
N GLY A 78 -16.99 15.69 22.24
CA GLY A 78 -16.98 15.61 23.70
C GLY A 78 -16.80 16.97 24.39
N ASP A 79 -15.91 17.06 25.38
CA ASP A 79 -15.68 18.29 26.16
C ASP A 79 -14.98 19.36 25.30
N ALA A 80 -15.60 20.53 25.16
CA ALA A 80 -15.05 21.65 24.38
C ALA A 80 -13.66 22.13 24.86
N LYS A 81 -13.31 21.96 26.14
CA LYS A 81 -12.01 22.33 26.70
C LYS A 81 -10.94 21.27 26.49
N LYS A 82 -11.36 20.01 26.32
CA LYS A 82 -10.48 18.85 26.11
C LYS A 82 -11.15 17.89 25.12
N PRO A 83 -11.25 18.28 23.84
CA PRO A 83 -11.97 17.49 22.87
C PRO A 83 -11.24 16.17 22.63
N SER A 84 -12.01 15.08 22.59
CA SER A 84 -11.56 13.81 22.04
C SER A 84 -11.40 13.95 20.52
N LYS A 85 -10.46 13.20 19.94
CA LYS A 85 -10.21 13.21 18.50
C LYS A 85 -10.33 11.81 17.91
N ALA A 86 -11.02 11.72 16.78
CA ALA A 86 -10.99 10.58 15.89
C ALA A 86 -10.45 11.03 14.53
N TYR A 87 -9.79 10.13 13.82
CA TYR A 87 -9.21 10.41 12.52
C TYR A 87 -9.70 9.37 11.53
N CYS A 88 -9.99 9.81 10.30
CA CYS A 88 -10.53 8.98 9.24
C CYS A 88 -9.88 9.38 7.91
N HIS A 89 -9.71 8.41 7.02
CA HIS A 89 -9.35 8.62 5.63
C HIS A 89 -10.61 8.45 4.78
N MET A 90 -10.85 9.38 3.86
CA MET A 90 -11.98 9.32 2.94
C MET A 90 -11.52 9.43 1.49
N ASP A 91 -12.13 8.60 0.65
CA ASP A 91 -11.95 8.60 -0.81
C ASP A 91 -13.16 9.25 -1.49
N PHE A 92 -12.88 10.18 -2.41
CA PHE A 92 -13.85 10.95 -3.16
C PHE A 92 -13.79 10.55 -4.63
N PHE A 93 -14.92 10.15 -5.23
CA PHE A 93 -15.00 9.86 -6.65
C PHE A 93 -15.52 11.08 -7.39
N LEU A 94 -14.67 11.72 -8.21
CA LEU A 94 -14.92 13.03 -8.79
C LEU A 94 -15.64 12.96 -10.15
N SER A 95 -15.58 11.84 -10.89
CA SER A 95 -16.35 11.69 -12.13
C SER A 95 -16.73 10.24 -12.49
N GLY A 96 -17.95 10.08 -13.03
CA GLY A 96 -18.41 8.85 -13.70
C GLY A 96 -18.73 7.64 -12.80
N SER A 97 -18.73 7.81 -11.48
CA SER A 97 -19.06 6.75 -10.51
C SER A 97 -20.49 6.87 -10.00
N THR A 98 -21.19 5.74 -9.83
CA THR A 98 -22.49 5.66 -9.13
C THR A 98 -22.34 5.78 -7.62
N SER A 99 -21.11 5.70 -7.11
CA SER A 99 -20.74 5.90 -5.71
C SER A 99 -19.91 7.18 -5.60
N SER A 100 -20.42 8.17 -4.89
CA SER A 100 -19.88 9.54 -4.82
C SER A 100 -18.66 9.71 -3.90
N TRP A 101 -18.54 8.84 -2.91
CA TRP A 101 -17.43 8.72 -1.96
C TRP A 101 -17.50 7.31 -1.34
N SER A 102 -16.38 6.78 -0.83
CA SER A 102 -16.37 5.51 -0.10
C SER A 102 -15.58 5.66 1.18
N ARG A 103 -16.05 4.95 2.21
CA ARG A 103 -15.20 4.53 3.32
C ARG A 103 -14.33 3.40 2.79
N ASP A 104 -13.06 3.34 3.19
CA ASP A 104 -12.26 2.14 2.95
C ASP A 104 -12.84 1.00 3.80
N ASN A 105 -13.79 0.28 3.21
CA ASN A 105 -14.61 -0.75 3.84
C ASN A 105 -14.10 -2.18 3.54
N ASN A 106 -12.85 -2.32 3.09
CA ASN A 106 -12.28 -3.61 2.67
C ASN A 106 -11.88 -4.52 3.85
N GLY A 107 -12.77 -4.73 4.83
CA GLY A 107 -12.69 -5.83 5.80
C GLY A 107 -11.49 -5.83 6.75
N LEU A 108 -10.67 -4.78 6.75
CA LEU A 108 -9.58 -4.53 7.69
C LEU A 108 -10.07 -3.47 8.71
N PRO A 109 -9.60 -3.48 9.98
CA PRO A 109 -10.12 -2.61 11.03
C PRO A 109 -9.72 -1.15 10.74
N ASN A 110 -10.49 -0.50 9.87
CA ASN A 110 -10.55 0.93 9.75
C ASN A 110 -11.59 1.41 10.76
N ASN A 111 -11.24 2.42 11.55
CA ASN A 111 -12.08 3.03 12.57
C ASN A 111 -13.28 3.83 11.97
N CYS A 112 -13.70 3.47 10.76
CA CYS A 112 -14.86 3.96 10.04
C CYS A 112 -16.19 3.65 10.75
N ASP A 113 -16.17 2.82 11.82
CA ASP A 113 -17.31 2.62 12.73
C ASP A 113 -17.59 3.85 13.61
N THR A 114 -16.65 4.79 13.71
CA THR A 114 -16.88 6.10 14.36
C THR A 114 -17.44 7.17 13.40
N VAL A 115 -17.34 6.94 12.09
CA VAL A 115 -18.03 7.70 11.04
C VAL A 115 -19.25 6.89 10.61
N ILE A 116 -20.31 6.96 11.43
CA ILE A 116 -21.58 6.29 11.12
C ILE A 116 -22.16 6.94 9.84
N PRO A 117 -22.37 6.21 8.74
CA PRO A 117 -23.29 6.66 7.72
C PRO A 117 -24.66 6.68 8.37
N ALA A 118 -25.28 7.85 8.49
CA ALA A 118 -26.73 7.86 8.52
C ALA A 118 -27.16 7.28 7.17
N SER A 119 -27.62 6.02 7.20
CA SER A 119 -28.33 5.27 6.17
C SER A 119 -28.16 5.77 4.74
N SER A 120 -27.48 4.96 3.93
CA SER A 120 -27.49 5.02 2.48
C SER A 120 -28.91 5.11 1.92
N THR A 121 -29.33 6.32 1.63
CA THR A 121 -29.94 6.63 0.34
C THR A 121 -29.25 7.90 -0.13
N PRO A 122 -28.63 7.92 -1.32
CA PRO A 122 -28.38 9.18 -1.99
C PRO A 122 -29.76 9.80 -2.17
N GLU A 123 -30.13 10.69 -1.27
CA GLU A 123 -31.27 11.57 -1.47
C GLU A 123 -30.82 12.51 -2.60
N SER A 124 -31.03 12.05 -3.83
CA SER A 124 -30.96 12.88 -5.03
C SER A 124 -32.13 13.87 -4.93
N ASN A 125 -32.01 14.84 -4.03
CA ASN A 125 -33.05 15.83 -3.75
C ASN A 125 -33.11 16.91 -4.84
N GLY A 126 -32.69 16.58 -6.07
CA GLY A 126 -32.56 17.54 -7.16
C GLY A 126 -31.44 18.58 -6.97
N ASN A 127 -30.52 18.35 -6.02
CA ASN A 127 -29.37 19.23 -5.76
C ASN A 127 -28.06 18.61 -6.28
N ASP A 128 -27.19 19.42 -6.87
CA ASP A 128 -25.92 19.02 -7.52
C ASP A 128 -24.78 18.63 -6.55
N PHE A 129 -25.08 18.24 -5.31
CA PHE A 129 -24.07 17.92 -4.30
C PHE A 129 -24.42 16.68 -3.46
N ILE A 130 -23.39 16.00 -2.97
CA ILE A 130 -23.53 14.80 -2.13
C ILE A 130 -23.33 15.13 -0.65
N ASN A 131 -24.29 14.77 0.20
CA ASN A 131 -24.18 14.96 1.65
C ASN A 131 -23.26 13.93 2.32
N ILE A 132 -22.44 14.41 3.27
CA ILE A 132 -21.52 13.65 4.11
C ILE A 132 -21.86 13.94 5.57
N PRO A 133 -22.77 13.17 6.19
CA PRO A 133 -23.10 13.33 7.60
C PRO A 133 -21.96 12.83 8.49
N VAL A 134 -21.64 13.55 9.57
CA VAL A 134 -20.63 13.14 10.57
C VAL A 134 -21.23 13.26 11.97
N VAL A 135 -21.19 12.20 12.77
CA VAL A 135 -21.73 12.19 14.15
C VAL A 135 -20.66 11.81 15.17
N ALA A 136 -20.90 12.09 16.45
CA ALA A 136 -20.02 11.66 17.52
C ALA A 136 -20.06 10.13 17.67
N PRO A 137 -18.96 9.46 18.04
CA PRO A 137 -18.94 8.01 18.25
C PRO A 137 -19.89 7.60 19.39
N THR A 138 -20.71 6.57 19.18
CA THR A 138 -21.75 6.12 20.13
C THR A 138 -21.34 4.93 21.00
N GLY A 139 -20.17 4.33 20.78
CA GLY A 139 -19.63 3.21 21.57
C GLY A 139 -18.50 3.61 22.54
N GLY A 140 -18.25 2.77 23.56
CA GLY A 140 -17.06 2.89 24.41
C GLY A 140 -15.77 2.98 23.60
N VAL A 141 -14.71 3.52 24.21
CA VAL A 141 -13.40 3.82 23.58
C VAL A 141 -13.09 2.82 22.47
N PRO A 142 -13.04 3.25 21.19
CA PRO A 142 -12.82 2.36 20.07
C PRO A 142 -11.55 1.54 20.28
N SER A 143 -11.61 0.25 19.92
CA SER A 143 -10.45 -0.63 19.81
C SER A 143 -9.45 0.03 18.86
N GLY A 144 -8.47 0.74 19.43
CA GLY A 144 -7.51 1.54 18.70
C GLY A 144 -6.57 0.66 17.91
N VAL A 145 -6.85 0.49 16.63
CA VAL A 145 -5.85 0.15 15.63
C VAL A 145 -6.30 0.79 14.32
N PRO A 146 -5.52 1.70 13.69
CA PRO A 146 -5.60 1.92 12.24
C PRO A 146 -5.44 0.57 11.54
N SER A 147 -5.80 0.41 10.26
CA SER A 147 -5.39 -0.74 9.42
C SER A 147 -4.20 -1.49 10.03
N LYS A 148 -4.42 -2.71 10.56
CA LYS A 148 -3.53 -3.36 11.53
C LYS A 148 -2.06 -3.46 11.10
N HIS A 149 -1.73 -3.15 9.86
CA HIS A 149 -0.40 -3.25 9.27
C HIS A 149 0.00 -2.09 8.35
N GLN A 150 -0.50 -0.86 8.55
CA GLN A 150 0.04 0.30 7.81
C GLN A 150 1.42 0.77 8.30
N PHE A 151 1.86 0.37 9.50
CA PHE A 151 3.23 0.60 9.97
C PHE A 151 4.06 -0.66 9.89
N LEU A 152 5.35 -0.48 9.60
CA LEU A 152 6.36 -1.50 9.43
C LEU A 152 6.26 -2.59 10.52
N ASN A 153 6.05 -3.83 10.08
CA ASN A 153 5.98 -5.01 10.95
C ASN A 153 7.09 -5.97 10.58
N LYS A 154 7.93 -6.33 11.56
CA LYS A 154 9.03 -7.28 11.36
C LYS A 154 8.56 -8.60 10.76
N ASP A 155 7.37 -9.09 11.12
CA ASP A 155 6.84 -10.40 10.68
C ASP A 155 6.25 -10.35 9.27
N MET A 156 6.12 -9.15 8.69
CA MET A 156 5.75 -8.96 7.29
C MET A 156 6.98 -8.76 6.40
N VAL A 157 8.13 -8.35 6.95
CA VAL A 157 9.39 -8.26 6.22
C VAL A 157 9.89 -9.67 5.95
N PHE A 158 10.17 -9.98 4.69
CA PHE A 158 10.62 -11.30 4.26
C PHE A 158 11.60 -11.17 3.09
N MET A 159 12.72 -11.88 3.16
CA MET A 159 13.63 -12.01 2.04
C MET A 159 13.01 -12.98 1.03
N VAL A 160 12.81 -12.52 -0.21
CA VAL A 160 12.23 -13.29 -1.31
C VAL A 160 13.31 -13.90 -2.19
N ASP A 161 14.47 -13.25 -2.29
CA ASP A 161 15.55 -13.76 -3.13
C ASP A 161 16.91 -13.14 -2.84
N GLN A 162 17.96 -13.83 -3.29
CA GLN A 162 19.32 -13.34 -3.34
C GLN A 162 19.97 -13.72 -4.67
N VAL A 163 20.48 -12.72 -5.39
CA VAL A 163 21.19 -12.92 -6.67
C VAL A 163 22.54 -12.23 -6.59
N GLY A 164 23.61 -13.02 -6.50
CA GLY A 164 24.94 -12.50 -6.20
C GLY A 164 24.94 -11.76 -4.86
N SER A 165 25.25 -10.46 -4.90
CA SER A 165 25.19 -9.58 -3.73
C SER A 165 23.88 -8.81 -3.58
N ASN A 166 22.99 -8.84 -4.56
CA ASN A 166 21.72 -8.13 -4.50
C ASN A 166 20.69 -8.95 -3.71
N LEU A 167 19.83 -8.25 -2.97
CA LEU A 167 18.81 -8.86 -2.11
C LEU A 167 17.43 -8.31 -2.48
N LEU A 168 16.44 -9.19 -2.51
CA LEU A 168 15.03 -8.82 -2.68
C LEU A 168 14.29 -9.12 -1.39
N PHE A 169 13.69 -8.08 -0.83
CA PHE A 169 12.78 -8.17 0.30
C PHE A 169 11.40 -7.69 -0.12
N ARG A 170 10.39 -8.22 0.56
CA ARG A 170 9.02 -7.71 0.50
C ARG A 170 8.48 -7.42 1.89
N GLY A 171 7.47 -6.56 1.98
CA GLY A 171 6.76 -6.33 3.23
C GLY A 171 5.67 -5.27 3.12
N ASN A 172 5.28 -4.73 4.26
CA ASN A 172 4.34 -3.61 4.34
C ASN A 172 5.09 -2.26 4.37
N SER A 173 4.38 -1.15 4.18
CA SER A 173 5.04 0.16 4.06
C SER A 173 5.97 0.47 5.24
N PRO A 174 7.14 1.11 4.99
CA PRO A 174 8.15 1.40 6.00
C PRO A 174 7.76 2.56 6.92
N LEU A 175 6.48 2.68 7.27
CA LEU A 175 5.95 3.71 8.15
C LEU A 175 6.18 3.33 9.61
N ALA A 176 6.61 4.28 10.43
CA ALA A 176 6.69 4.10 11.87
C ALA A 176 5.29 4.10 12.50
N PRO A 177 5.13 3.51 13.70
CA PRO A 177 3.94 3.76 14.50
C PRO A 177 3.74 5.26 14.75
N ALA A 178 2.49 5.72 14.67
CA ALA A 178 2.16 7.11 15.00
C ALA A 178 2.53 7.42 16.47
N LYS A 179 3.20 8.55 16.71
CA LYS A 179 3.60 8.97 18.08
C LYS A 179 2.41 9.34 18.98
N VAL A 180 1.27 9.62 18.37
CA VAL A 180 -0.02 9.86 19.02
C VAL A 180 -1.08 9.07 18.26
N ALA A 181 -2.18 8.70 18.92
CA ALA A 181 -3.25 7.93 18.28
C ALA A 181 -3.74 8.63 16.99
N ASN A 182 -3.59 7.92 15.87
CA ASN A 182 -3.91 8.36 14.51
C ASN A 182 -3.19 9.65 14.03
N GLY A 183 -2.00 9.94 14.56
CA GLY A 183 -1.13 10.99 14.04
C GLY A 183 -0.40 10.57 12.74
N PRO A 184 0.33 11.50 12.09
CA PRO A 184 1.15 11.18 10.93
C PRO A 184 2.22 10.15 11.29
N GLN A 185 2.51 9.28 10.32
CA GLN A 185 3.46 8.19 10.47
C GLN A 185 4.68 8.52 9.62
N PRO A 186 5.84 8.83 10.23
CA PRO A 186 7.05 9.08 9.46
C PRO A 186 7.56 7.78 8.85
N ILE A 187 8.32 7.86 7.77
CA ILE A 187 9.08 6.72 7.26
C ILE A 187 10.21 6.37 8.24
N ASP A 188 10.46 5.08 8.46
CA ASP A 188 11.45 4.54 9.40
C ASP A 188 12.33 3.46 8.73
N PHE A 189 13.24 3.94 7.89
CA PHE A 189 14.21 3.06 7.23
C PHE A 189 15.26 2.47 8.17
N ASP A 190 15.49 3.08 9.34
CA ASP A 190 16.43 2.57 10.33
C ASP A 190 15.88 1.29 10.99
N THR A 191 14.59 1.29 11.32
CA THR A 191 13.90 0.07 11.78
C THR A 191 13.74 -0.93 10.63
N LEU A 192 13.46 -0.48 9.40
CA LEU A 192 13.42 -1.39 8.23
C LEU A 192 14.75 -2.13 8.05
N HIS A 193 15.88 -1.42 8.14
CA HIS A 193 17.20 -2.02 8.08
C HIS A 193 17.37 -3.13 9.13
N ALA A 194 17.01 -2.85 10.39
CA ALA A 194 17.11 -3.84 11.46
C ALA A 194 16.25 -5.08 11.19
N TYR A 195 15.04 -4.90 10.64
CA TYR A 195 14.17 -6.01 10.28
C TYR A 195 14.68 -6.80 9.07
N MET A 196 15.25 -6.14 8.06
CA MET A 196 15.89 -6.83 6.94
C MET A 196 17.13 -7.61 7.38
N GLU A 197 17.94 -7.06 8.30
CA GLU A 197 19.11 -7.75 8.89
C GLU A 197 18.67 -9.01 9.66
N ASP A 198 17.66 -8.90 10.55
CA ASP A 198 17.10 -10.05 11.26
C ASP A 198 16.58 -11.13 10.31
N ARG A 199 15.86 -10.72 9.26
CA ARG A 199 15.31 -11.65 8.26
C ARG A 199 16.39 -12.30 7.41
N TYR A 200 17.40 -11.55 7.01
CA TYR A 200 18.56 -12.11 6.34
C TYR A 200 19.24 -13.16 7.21
N ASP A 201 19.58 -12.82 8.45
CA ASP A 201 20.29 -13.70 9.38
C ASP A 201 19.50 -14.99 9.65
N THR A 202 18.18 -14.88 9.88
CA THR A 202 17.30 -16.02 10.16
C THR A 202 17.05 -16.92 8.95
N GLN A 203 16.90 -16.36 7.75
CA GLN A 203 16.62 -17.13 6.54
C GLN A 203 17.88 -17.75 5.90
N THR A 204 19.04 -17.13 6.10
CA THR A 204 20.32 -17.61 5.54
C THR A 204 21.15 -18.43 6.52
N ASP A 205 20.80 -18.43 7.81
CA ASP A 205 21.62 -18.99 8.89
C ASP A 205 23.02 -18.35 8.94
N THR A 206 23.13 -17.04 8.65
CA THR A 206 24.41 -16.32 8.63
C THR A 206 24.37 -15.01 9.43
N THR A 207 24.50 -15.12 10.76
CA THR A 207 24.45 -13.95 11.66
C THR A 207 25.46 -12.86 11.32
N GLY A 208 24.99 -11.61 11.23
CA GLY A 208 25.80 -10.41 11.06
C GLY A 208 26.44 -10.28 9.69
N LYS A 209 25.91 -10.99 8.67
CA LYS A 209 26.40 -10.92 7.29
C LYS A 209 25.60 -9.99 6.40
N PHE A 210 24.44 -9.49 6.86
CA PHE A 210 23.72 -8.44 6.16
C PHE A 210 24.60 -7.17 6.03
N PRO A 211 24.62 -6.49 4.85
CA PRO A 211 25.40 -5.29 4.65
C PRO A 211 25.05 -4.17 5.64
N LYS A 212 26.06 -3.47 6.16
CA LYS A 212 25.84 -2.35 7.11
C LYS A 212 25.28 -1.12 6.39
N LYS A 213 24.64 -0.23 7.14
CA LYS A 213 24.14 1.05 6.61
C LYS A 213 25.28 1.81 5.93
N GLY A 214 25.07 2.22 4.68
CA GLY A 214 26.08 2.88 3.85
C GLY A 214 26.88 1.93 2.94
N ASP A 215 26.88 0.63 3.22
CA ASP A 215 27.56 -0.39 2.39
C ASP A 215 26.65 -0.99 1.30
N TYR A 216 25.35 -0.65 1.31
CA TYR A 216 24.38 -1.02 0.29
C TYR A 216 23.55 0.19 -0.15
N VAL A 217 22.82 0.03 -1.25
CA VAL A 217 21.79 0.96 -1.70
C VAL A 217 20.42 0.34 -1.45
N LEU A 218 19.59 1.01 -0.64
CA LEU A 218 18.17 0.67 -0.50
C LEU A 218 17.43 1.16 -1.75
N VAL A 219 16.80 0.25 -2.47
CA VAL A 219 15.83 0.61 -3.50
C VAL A 219 14.44 0.32 -2.97
N ASP A 220 13.80 1.38 -2.50
CA ASP A 220 12.40 1.34 -2.08
C ASP A 220 11.50 1.26 -3.31
N VAL A 221 10.67 0.24 -3.38
CA VAL A 221 9.77 -0.02 -4.51
C VAL A 221 8.34 0.00 -4.01
N CYS A 222 7.72 1.15 -4.20
CA CYS A 222 6.41 1.50 -3.74
C CYS A 222 5.36 1.05 -4.77
N LEU A 223 4.52 0.06 -4.44
CA LEU A 223 3.49 -0.50 -5.34
C LEU A 223 2.14 0.21 -5.18
N LEU A 224 2.14 1.53 -5.37
CA LEU A 224 0.99 2.37 -5.05
C LEU A 224 0.35 2.96 -6.30
N SER A 225 -0.95 3.19 -6.18
CA SER A 225 -1.74 3.96 -7.13
C SER A 225 -1.68 5.44 -6.74
N PRO A 226 -1.07 6.32 -7.57
CA PRO A 226 -1.06 7.76 -7.31
C PRO A 226 -2.46 8.39 -7.24
N ASN A 227 -3.48 7.66 -7.71
CA ASN A 227 -4.87 8.12 -7.68
C ASN A 227 -5.55 7.87 -6.32
N SER A 228 -5.06 6.92 -5.53
CA SER A 228 -5.73 6.44 -4.31
C SER A 228 -4.82 6.37 -3.10
N GLU A 229 -3.53 6.66 -3.23
CA GLU A 229 -2.53 6.51 -2.17
C GLU A 229 -1.47 7.65 -2.24
N ALA A 230 -1.84 8.78 -2.86
CA ALA A 230 -0.92 9.89 -3.14
C ALA A 230 -0.29 10.46 -1.87
N GLY A 231 -1.04 10.49 -0.77
CA GLY A 231 -0.54 10.98 0.52
C GLY A 231 0.64 10.16 1.04
N SER A 232 0.51 8.83 0.98
CA SER A 232 1.56 7.89 1.43
C SER A 232 2.78 7.96 0.51
N ILE A 233 2.58 7.98 -0.81
CA ILE A 233 3.69 8.13 -1.77
C ILE A 233 4.42 9.46 -1.56
N THR A 234 3.69 10.54 -1.26
CA THR A 234 4.30 11.86 -1.03
C THR A 234 5.20 11.84 0.20
N GLN A 235 4.76 11.25 1.31
CA GLN A 235 5.58 11.14 2.52
C GLN A 235 6.84 10.31 2.28
N GLU A 236 6.72 9.26 1.47
CA GLU A 236 7.85 8.42 1.11
C GLU A 236 8.84 9.13 0.18
N VAL A 237 8.38 9.77 -0.90
CA VAL A 237 9.27 10.47 -1.84
C VAL A 237 9.97 11.67 -1.18
N GLU A 238 9.34 12.34 -0.23
CA GLU A 238 9.94 13.43 0.55
C GLU A 238 11.10 12.95 1.46
N SER A 239 11.15 11.65 1.78
CA SER A 239 12.27 11.07 2.54
C SER A 239 13.53 10.90 1.69
N PHE A 240 13.40 10.86 0.35
CA PHE A 240 14.52 10.81 -0.57
C PHE A 240 14.96 12.22 -0.96
N LEU A 241 16.26 12.49 -0.91
CA LEU A 241 16.81 13.80 -1.23
C LEU A 241 17.43 13.80 -2.62
N ASP A 242 17.26 14.88 -3.37
CA ASP A 242 17.98 15.10 -4.62
C ASP A 242 19.48 15.41 -4.38
N ALA A 243 20.26 15.54 -5.46
CA ALA A 243 21.69 15.86 -5.38
C ALA A 243 21.99 17.24 -4.74
N LYS A 244 20.97 18.07 -4.49
CA LYS A 244 21.06 19.37 -3.82
C LYS A 244 20.51 19.31 -2.39
N GLY A 245 20.17 18.13 -1.88
CA GLY A 245 19.62 17.93 -0.55
C GLY A 245 18.15 18.35 -0.41
N LYS A 246 17.41 18.50 -1.51
CA LYS A 246 15.99 18.84 -1.47
C LYS A 246 15.12 17.58 -1.43
N PRO A 247 14.05 17.55 -0.60
CA PRO A 247 13.06 16.48 -0.65
C PRO A 247 12.50 16.28 -2.05
N GLY A 248 12.29 15.02 -2.42
CA GLY A 248 11.61 14.65 -3.65
C GLY A 248 10.15 15.07 -3.66
N THR A 249 9.59 15.09 -4.86
CA THR A 249 8.17 15.38 -5.08
C THR A 249 7.53 14.30 -5.93
N MET A 250 6.21 14.22 -5.93
CA MET A 250 5.47 13.32 -6.83
C MET A 250 5.82 13.53 -8.31
N ALA A 251 6.18 14.75 -8.72
CA ALA A 251 6.62 15.05 -10.07
C ALA A 251 7.96 14.38 -10.41
N ASP A 252 8.84 14.17 -9.43
CA ASP A 252 10.11 13.49 -9.65
C ASP A 252 9.95 11.99 -9.95
N LEU A 253 8.82 11.38 -9.56
CA LEU A 253 8.50 9.98 -9.83
C LEU A 253 7.82 9.76 -11.19
N ALA A 254 7.16 10.78 -11.75
CA ALA A 254 6.40 10.65 -12.99
C ALA A 254 7.28 10.37 -14.23
N ASP A 255 8.51 10.87 -14.21
CA ASP A 255 9.41 10.89 -15.38
C ASP A 255 10.68 10.05 -15.19
N ARG A 256 10.85 9.37 -14.05
CA ARG A 256 12.11 8.68 -13.70
C ARG A 256 11.88 7.24 -13.28
N THR A 257 12.82 6.40 -13.69
CA THR A 257 12.93 5.02 -13.19
C THR A 257 13.26 4.99 -11.71
N PHE A 258 14.16 5.87 -11.26
CA PHE A 258 14.54 6.00 -9.85
C PHE A 258 14.68 7.46 -9.46
N PHE A 259 14.24 7.79 -8.25
CA PHE A 259 14.51 9.08 -7.61
C PHE A 259 15.22 8.89 -6.27
N PRO A 260 16.31 9.63 -5.98
CA PRO A 260 17.11 10.42 -6.91
C PRO A 260 17.75 9.54 -8.01
N THR A 261 18.26 10.14 -9.09
CA THR A 261 18.88 9.40 -10.20
C THR A 261 20.14 8.65 -9.79
N ALA A 262 20.91 9.20 -8.85
CA ALA A 262 22.04 8.54 -8.21
C ALA A 262 21.73 8.39 -6.72
N PRO A 263 22.07 7.26 -6.07
CA PRO A 263 21.80 7.04 -4.64
C PRO A 263 22.25 8.22 -3.77
N GLN A 264 21.36 8.70 -2.91
CA GLN A 264 21.67 9.74 -1.91
C GLN A 264 21.36 9.23 -0.51
N THR A 265 21.90 9.89 0.52
CA THR A 265 21.51 9.59 1.90
C THR A 265 20.04 9.88 2.09
N VAL A 266 19.31 8.90 2.62
CA VAL A 266 17.89 9.04 2.90
C VAL A 266 17.68 9.92 4.12
N SER A 267 16.78 10.90 4.01
CA SER A 267 16.46 11.84 5.08
C SER A 267 15.96 11.12 6.32
N GLY A 268 16.43 11.54 7.50
CA GLY A 268 16.03 10.93 8.77
C GLY A 268 16.62 9.55 9.06
N SER A 269 17.47 9.01 8.18
CA SER A 269 18.19 7.74 8.41
C SER A 269 19.62 7.96 8.90
N SER A 270 20.17 6.98 9.64
CA SER A 270 21.56 6.97 10.12
C SER A 270 22.57 6.49 9.06
N GLY A 271 22.49 7.03 7.83
CA GLY A 271 23.49 6.78 6.77
C GLY A 271 23.08 5.77 5.70
N ILE A 272 21.78 5.47 5.57
CA ILE A 272 21.29 4.64 4.47
C ILE A 272 21.38 5.44 3.16
N LEU A 273 22.02 4.86 2.14
CA LEU A 273 21.92 5.34 0.77
C LEU A 273 20.68 4.75 0.14
N GLY A 274 19.89 5.55 -0.57
CA GLY A 274 18.65 5.05 -1.13
C GLY A 274 18.20 5.73 -2.41
N GLN A 275 17.32 5.00 -3.09
CA GLN A 275 16.52 5.44 -4.23
C GLN A 275 15.10 4.89 -4.05
N MET A 276 14.13 5.59 -4.60
CA MET A 276 12.73 5.21 -4.67
C MET A 276 12.33 4.95 -6.10
N CYS A 277 11.51 3.93 -6.29
CA CYS A 277 10.74 3.69 -7.50
C CYS A 277 9.26 3.58 -7.13
N ASN A 278 8.39 4.19 -7.94
CA ASN A 278 6.96 3.98 -7.82
C ASN A 278 6.48 3.14 -9.00
N TRP A 279 5.99 1.93 -8.70
CA TRP A 279 5.34 1.08 -9.69
C TRP A 279 3.84 1.23 -9.54
N VAL A 280 3.24 1.89 -10.51
CA VAL A 280 1.79 2.01 -10.59
C VAL A 280 1.21 0.65 -10.96
N ILE A 281 0.86 -0.11 -9.92
CA ILE A 281 0.14 -1.38 -10.04
C ILE A 281 -1.29 -1.12 -9.58
N GLN A 282 -2.18 -0.84 -10.53
CA GLN A 282 -3.62 -0.93 -10.31
C GLN A 282 -4.12 -2.22 -10.96
N PRO A 283 -5.05 -2.93 -10.30
CA PRO A 283 -5.85 -3.94 -10.98
C PRO A 283 -7.12 -3.30 -11.50
N ASP A 284 -7.22 -3.09 -12.82
CA ASP A 284 -8.42 -2.56 -13.43
C ASP A 284 -9.37 -3.69 -13.86
N ALA A 285 -10.34 -4.03 -13.00
CA ALA A 285 -11.41 -4.98 -13.32
C ALA A 285 -12.30 -4.53 -14.50
N SER A 286 -12.30 -3.23 -14.85
CA SER A 286 -13.08 -2.69 -15.97
C SER A 286 -12.35 -2.76 -17.31
N ARG A 287 -11.06 -3.09 -17.33
CA ARG A 287 -10.23 -3.11 -18.56
C ARG A 287 -10.06 -4.45 -19.25
N GLY A 288 -10.59 -5.54 -18.69
CA GLY A 288 -10.54 -6.87 -19.30
C GLY A 288 -9.11 -7.31 -19.65
N SER A 289 -8.45 -8.09 -18.79
CA SER A 289 -7.23 -8.85 -19.11
C SER A 289 -5.98 -8.07 -19.62
N THR A 290 -5.92 -6.74 -19.51
CA THR A 290 -4.80 -5.95 -20.08
C THR A 290 -3.83 -5.32 -19.05
N ASP A 291 -4.06 -5.45 -17.74
CA ASP A 291 -3.09 -5.00 -16.72
C ASP A 291 -1.93 -5.98 -16.50
N ASP A 292 -2.04 -7.23 -16.95
CA ASP A 292 -0.96 -8.22 -16.89
C ASP A 292 0.34 -7.69 -17.52
N ALA A 293 0.24 -6.82 -18.51
CA ALA A 293 1.40 -6.21 -19.16
C ALA A 293 2.21 -5.30 -18.21
N TYR A 294 1.57 -4.61 -17.27
CA TYR A 294 2.25 -3.78 -16.27
C TYR A 294 2.98 -4.65 -15.25
N ASP A 295 2.32 -5.65 -14.68
CA ASP A 295 2.95 -6.61 -13.76
C ASP A 295 4.07 -7.40 -14.44
N GLN A 296 3.91 -7.78 -15.71
CA GLN A 296 4.97 -8.38 -16.51
C GLN A 296 6.16 -7.44 -16.71
N LYS A 297 5.90 -6.16 -16.97
CA LYS A 297 6.96 -5.16 -17.12
C LYS A 297 7.69 -4.94 -15.80
N SER A 298 6.96 -4.77 -14.70
CA SER A 298 7.53 -4.59 -13.36
C SER A 298 8.36 -5.80 -12.93
N SER A 299 7.84 -7.02 -13.10
CA SER A 299 8.59 -8.25 -12.81
C SER A 299 9.81 -8.43 -13.69
N LYS A 300 9.74 -8.05 -14.98
CA LYS A 300 10.92 -8.06 -15.87
C LYS A 300 11.97 -7.04 -15.42
N LEU A 301 11.57 -5.82 -15.08
CA LEU A 301 12.49 -4.80 -14.57
C LEU A 301 13.16 -5.28 -13.29
N LEU A 302 12.39 -5.86 -12.35
CA LEU A 302 12.95 -6.42 -11.12
C LEU A 302 13.96 -7.54 -11.40
N TYR A 303 13.63 -8.44 -12.34
CA TYR A 303 14.55 -9.48 -12.81
C TYR A 303 15.86 -8.89 -13.36
N ASP A 304 15.77 -7.92 -14.28
CA ASP A 304 16.95 -7.28 -14.86
C ASP A 304 17.80 -6.59 -13.78
N TYR A 305 17.16 -5.92 -12.82
CA TYR A 305 17.80 -5.21 -11.72
C TYR A 305 18.47 -6.13 -10.70
N MET A 306 17.81 -7.21 -10.30
CA MET A 306 18.40 -8.22 -9.39
C MET A 306 19.62 -8.90 -10.03
N ASN A 307 19.61 -9.12 -11.35
CA ASN A 307 20.73 -9.73 -12.08
C ASN A 307 21.81 -8.74 -12.55
N THR A 308 21.64 -7.44 -12.30
CA THR A 308 22.65 -6.43 -12.63
C THR A 308 23.73 -6.40 -11.54
N ALA A 309 25.00 -6.57 -11.93
CA ALA A 309 26.12 -6.41 -11.02
C ALA A 309 26.32 -4.93 -10.68
N ASN A 310 26.49 -4.62 -9.39
CA ASN A 310 26.64 -3.27 -8.89
C ASN A 310 27.87 -3.18 -7.97
N ASP A 311 28.50 -1.99 -7.90
CA ASP A 311 29.66 -1.75 -7.03
C ASP A 311 29.34 -1.93 -5.54
N LYS A 312 28.08 -1.64 -5.18
CA LYS A 312 27.49 -1.95 -3.86
C LYS A 312 26.29 -2.88 -4.06
N PRO A 313 26.01 -3.78 -3.11
CA PRO A 313 24.74 -4.48 -3.04
C PRO A 313 23.54 -3.54 -3.20
N TYR A 314 22.62 -3.90 -4.08
CA TYR A 314 21.30 -3.28 -4.11
C TYR A 314 20.33 -4.15 -3.30
N VAL A 315 19.64 -3.54 -2.34
CA VAL A 315 18.60 -4.17 -1.53
C VAL A 315 17.28 -3.59 -1.97
N TYR A 316 16.51 -4.38 -2.72
CA TYR A 316 15.19 -3.98 -3.21
C TYR A 316 14.15 -4.31 -2.15
N TYR A 317 13.34 -3.34 -1.74
CA TYR A 317 12.24 -3.52 -0.82
C TYR A 317 10.92 -3.22 -1.51
N ILE A 318 10.17 -4.26 -1.90
CA ILE A 318 8.84 -4.09 -2.50
C ILE A 318 7.77 -4.03 -1.40
N HIS A 319 6.93 -2.98 -1.42
CA HIS A 319 5.87 -2.81 -0.42
C HIS A 319 4.59 -2.20 -1.00
N CYS A 320 3.49 -2.32 -0.25
CA CYS A 320 2.17 -1.80 -0.60
C CYS A 320 1.51 -1.21 0.66
N ALA A 321 0.84 -0.06 0.52
CA ALA A 321 0.21 0.67 1.62
C ALA A 321 -1.25 0.25 1.84
N SER A 322 -1.90 -0.28 0.79
CA SER A 322 -3.29 -0.75 0.83
C SER A 322 -3.51 -2.07 1.58
N GLY A 323 -2.46 -2.79 2.01
CA GLY A 323 -2.62 -4.14 2.57
C GLY A 323 -3.17 -5.17 1.57
N HIS A 324 -3.37 -4.79 0.31
CA HIS A 324 -3.65 -5.70 -0.80
C HIS A 324 -2.31 -6.29 -1.20
N ASP A 325 -2.13 -7.61 -1.13
CA ASP A 325 -0.83 -8.23 -1.40
C ASP A 325 -0.39 -8.17 -2.89
N ARG A 326 -0.23 -6.97 -3.44
CA ARG A 326 0.37 -6.71 -4.76
C ARG A 326 1.84 -7.11 -4.77
N THR A 327 2.50 -7.06 -3.62
CA THR A 327 3.88 -7.53 -3.46
C THR A 327 4.02 -9.01 -3.78
N GLY A 328 2.99 -9.82 -3.48
CA GLY A 328 2.94 -11.23 -3.81
C GLY A 328 2.79 -11.51 -5.29
N ILE A 329 2.06 -10.67 -6.04
CA ILE A 329 1.98 -10.76 -7.52
C ILE A 329 3.36 -10.52 -8.12
N VAL A 330 4.01 -9.42 -7.73
CA VAL A 330 5.33 -9.04 -8.22
C VAL A 330 6.37 -10.10 -7.85
N ALA A 331 6.38 -10.57 -6.61
CA ALA A 331 7.30 -11.62 -6.14
C ALA A 331 7.08 -12.95 -6.89
N SER A 332 5.83 -13.40 -7.02
CA SER A 332 5.52 -14.65 -7.73
C SER A 332 5.98 -14.60 -9.18
N THR A 333 5.66 -13.50 -9.87
CA THR A 333 6.00 -13.33 -11.29
C THR A 333 7.49 -13.10 -11.52
N TYR A 334 8.19 -12.45 -10.58
CA TYR A 334 9.65 -12.37 -10.55
C TYR A 334 10.27 -13.77 -10.43
N LEU A 335 9.82 -14.59 -9.48
CA LEU A 335 10.38 -15.93 -9.25
C LEU A 335 10.21 -16.85 -10.47
N MET A 336 9.07 -16.75 -11.19
CA MET A 336 8.86 -17.47 -12.46
C MET A 336 9.87 -17.09 -13.55
N ARG A 337 10.32 -15.83 -13.57
CA ARG A 337 11.34 -15.35 -14.51
C ARG A 337 12.74 -15.74 -14.08
N GLN A 338 13.02 -15.62 -12.78
CA GLN A 338 14.33 -15.88 -12.19
C GLN A 338 14.70 -17.37 -12.25
N TYR A 339 13.74 -18.24 -11.95
CA TYR A 339 13.96 -19.67 -11.81
C TYR A 339 13.14 -20.44 -12.85
N SER A 340 13.77 -20.83 -13.96
CA SER A 340 13.10 -21.59 -15.02
C SER A 340 12.58 -22.96 -14.59
N SER A 341 13.07 -23.47 -13.45
CA SER A 341 12.59 -24.71 -12.82
C SER A 341 11.26 -24.54 -12.08
N PHE A 342 10.88 -23.32 -11.72
CA PHE A 342 9.70 -23.09 -10.89
C PHE A 342 8.41 -23.29 -11.68
N GLY A 343 7.53 -24.14 -11.14
CA GLY A 343 6.16 -24.25 -11.60
C GLY A 343 5.27 -23.09 -11.14
N LEU A 344 4.10 -22.92 -11.77
CA LEU A 344 3.12 -21.90 -11.40
C LEU A 344 2.78 -21.90 -9.90
N SER A 345 2.38 -23.04 -9.34
CA SER A 345 2.02 -23.16 -7.92
C SER A 345 3.20 -22.90 -6.99
N GLU A 346 4.41 -23.31 -7.39
CA GLU A 346 5.62 -23.15 -6.59
C GLU A 346 6.00 -21.68 -6.46
N ALA A 347 6.10 -20.99 -7.60
CA ALA A 347 6.37 -19.56 -7.61
C ALA A 347 5.28 -18.74 -6.90
N PHE A 348 4.01 -19.14 -7.00
CA PHE A 348 2.92 -18.49 -6.27
C PHE A 348 3.04 -18.68 -4.75
N ILE A 349 3.35 -19.88 -4.29
CA ILE A 349 3.50 -20.15 -2.85
C ILE A 349 4.69 -19.39 -2.29
N TYR A 350 5.85 -19.45 -2.94
CA TYR A 350 7.02 -18.68 -2.52
C TYR A 350 6.78 -17.18 -2.58
N GLY A 351 6.18 -16.71 -3.68
CA GLY A 351 5.87 -15.31 -3.89
C GLY A 351 4.94 -14.74 -2.83
N THR A 352 4.02 -15.55 -2.28
CA THR A 352 3.11 -15.13 -1.19
C THR A 352 3.56 -15.55 0.22
N THR A 353 4.75 -16.12 0.35
CA THR A 353 5.33 -16.47 1.65
C THR A 353 5.86 -15.22 2.35
N ILE A 354 5.66 -15.17 3.67
CA ILE A 354 6.18 -14.16 4.58
C ILE A 354 6.76 -14.86 5.83
N ALA A 355 7.40 -14.08 6.71
CA ALA A 355 7.89 -14.60 7.98
C ALA A 355 6.74 -15.08 8.88
N LYS A 356 7.04 -15.95 9.85
CA LYS A 356 6.06 -16.50 10.79
C LYS A 356 5.29 -15.38 11.48
N LEU A 357 3.97 -15.35 11.25
CA LEU A 357 3.06 -14.53 12.02
C LEU A 357 2.69 -15.24 13.31
N PRO A 358 2.66 -14.55 14.46
CA PRO A 358 2.11 -15.11 15.70
C PRO A 358 0.64 -15.50 15.55
N ALA A 359 0.24 -16.56 16.25
CA ALA A 359 -1.16 -16.98 16.31
C ALA A 359 -2.07 -15.80 16.72
N GLY A 360 -3.18 -15.61 15.99
CA GLY A 360 -4.16 -14.54 16.25
C GLY A 360 -3.85 -13.18 15.65
N ILE A 361 -2.71 -13.01 14.94
CA ILE A 361 -2.36 -11.75 14.23
C ILE A 361 -2.94 -11.67 12.81
N GLY A 362 -3.67 -12.68 12.33
CA GLY A 362 -4.37 -12.66 11.04
C GLY A 362 -5.52 -11.63 11.00
N GLY A 363 -5.21 -10.38 10.69
CA GLY A 363 -6.12 -9.21 10.62
C GLY A 363 -7.27 -9.28 9.61
N GLY A 364 -7.43 -10.42 8.94
CA GLY A 364 -8.59 -10.84 8.18
C GLY A 364 -8.34 -12.31 7.81
N LYS A 365 -9.26 -13.22 8.14
CA LYS A 365 -9.09 -14.68 7.95
C LYS A 365 -8.82 -15.10 6.50
N ASP A 366 -8.95 -14.17 5.55
CA ASP A 366 -8.90 -14.47 4.13
C ASP A 366 -7.53 -14.24 3.47
N GLN A 367 -6.63 -13.47 4.09
CA GLN A 367 -5.34 -13.09 3.48
C GLN A 367 -4.16 -13.57 4.29
N LEU A 368 -4.09 -13.19 5.56
CA LEU A 368 -2.96 -13.55 6.42
C LEU A 368 -3.23 -14.91 7.06
N GLN A 369 -2.52 -15.93 6.58
CA GLN A 369 -2.60 -17.29 7.08
C GLN A 369 -1.38 -17.57 7.98
N PRO A 370 -1.52 -17.51 9.31
CA PRO A 370 -0.50 -17.99 10.22
C PRO A 370 -0.41 -19.52 10.14
N ASP A 371 0.62 -20.11 10.75
CA ASP A 371 0.69 -21.55 11.00
C ASP A 371 0.56 -22.42 9.73
N CYS A 372 1.27 -22.01 8.68
CA CYS A 372 1.32 -22.75 7.43
C CYS A 372 2.01 -24.10 7.61
N ASN A 373 1.57 -25.11 6.85
CA ASN A 373 2.23 -26.41 6.82
C ASN A 373 3.30 -26.46 5.73
N ASP A 374 4.42 -27.10 6.03
CA ASP A 374 5.36 -27.50 5.00
C ASP A 374 4.74 -28.61 4.12
N ILE A 375 4.90 -28.45 2.80
CA ILE A 375 4.34 -29.36 1.79
C ILE A 375 4.95 -30.76 1.86
N SER A 376 6.25 -30.86 2.17
CA SER A 376 6.97 -32.14 2.10
C SER A 376 6.66 -33.01 3.32
N THR A 377 6.57 -32.38 4.49
CA THR A 377 6.42 -33.04 5.78
C THR A 377 4.99 -33.03 6.30
N GLY A 378 4.14 -32.12 5.81
CA GLY A 378 2.77 -31.91 6.27
C GLY A 378 2.68 -31.33 7.69
N LYS A 379 3.80 -30.92 8.29
CA LYS A 379 3.86 -30.34 9.64
C LYS A 379 3.82 -28.82 9.56
N GLU A 380 3.36 -28.19 10.64
CA GLU A 380 3.43 -26.75 10.78
C GLU A 380 4.87 -26.26 10.65
N ASP A 381 5.08 -25.29 9.76
CA ASP A 381 6.34 -24.59 9.58
C ASP A 381 6.47 -23.51 10.65
N PRO A 382 7.52 -23.57 11.49
CA PRO A 382 7.69 -22.62 12.60
C PRO A 382 8.17 -21.24 12.13
N ASN A 383 8.65 -21.12 10.90
CA ASN A 383 9.37 -19.93 10.41
C ASN A 383 8.58 -19.14 9.37
N ARG A 384 7.50 -19.70 8.82
CA ARG A 384 6.79 -19.12 7.67
C ARG A 384 5.29 -19.03 7.84
N SER A 385 4.72 -18.07 7.12
CA SER A 385 3.29 -17.84 6.98
C SER A 385 2.99 -17.38 5.54
N ARG A 386 1.72 -17.20 5.20
CA ARG A 386 1.34 -16.71 3.88
C ARG A 386 0.48 -15.45 3.94
N CYS A 387 0.76 -14.53 3.03
CA CYS A 387 -0.10 -13.40 2.71
C CYS A 387 -0.80 -13.71 1.38
N LEU A 388 -1.96 -14.33 1.42
CA LEU A 388 -2.74 -14.66 0.22
C LEU A 388 -3.28 -13.39 -0.43
N LEU A 389 -3.42 -13.45 -1.76
CA LEU A 389 -3.90 -12.33 -2.57
C LEU A 389 -5.38 -12.03 -2.25
N ILE A 390 -5.71 -10.75 -2.07
CA ILE A 390 -7.03 -10.28 -1.63
C ILE A 390 -8.17 -10.62 -2.60
N ALA A 391 -7.88 -10.75 -3.89
CA ALA A 391 -8.89 -10.91 -4.93
C ALA A 391 -8.52 -12.02 -5.92
N THR A 392 -9.52 -12.77 -6.38
CA THR A 392 -9.35 -13.84 -7.39
C THR A 392 -8.67 -13.33 -8.66
N VAL A 393 -8.95 -12.10 -9.07
CA VAL A 393 -8.32 -11.48 -10.24
C VAL A 393 -6.79 -11.41 -10.12
N TYR A 394 -6.23 -11.35 -8.91
CA TYR A 394 -4.78 -11.37 -8.72
C TYR A 394 -4.19 -12.77 -8.91
N ASN A 395 -4.93 -13.81 -8.52
CA ASN A 395 -4.56 -15.19 -8.82
C ASN A 395 -4.58 -15.43 -10.33
N GLU A 396 -5.61 -14.93 -11.01
CA GLU A 396 -5.73 -14.97 -12.48
C GLU A 396 -4.58 -14.21 -13.16
N THR A 397 -4.20 -13.04 -12.64
CA THR A 397 -3.05 -12.25 -13.12
C THR A 397 -1.77 -13.08 -13.07
N VAL A 398 -1.43 -13.67 -11.92
CA VAL A 398 -0.23 -14.52 -11.77
C VAL A 398 -0.28 -15.72 -12.72
N GLN A 399 -1.45 -16.36 -12.85
CA GLN A 399 -1.67 -17.48 -13.77
C GLN A 399 -1.48 -17.09 -15.24
N ASN A 400 -2.06 -15.97 -15.67
CA ASN A 400 -1.97 -15.48 -17.05
C ASN A 400 -0.53 -15.11 -17.39
N ILE A 401 0.19 -14.48 -16.45
CA ILE A 401 1.60 -14.15 -16.63
C ILE A 401 2.44 -15.41 -16.80
N TYR A 402 2.26 -16.41 -15.94
CA TYR A 402 2.96 -17.69 -16.09
C TYR A 402 2.67 -18.33 -17.46
N ASN A 403 1.41 -18.40 -17.86
CA ASN A 403 1.01 -18.99 -19.14
C ASN A 403 1.59 -18.22 -20.32
N THR A 404 1.63 -16.88 -20.24
CA THR A 404 2.25 -16.02 -21.26
C THR A 404 3.76 -16.26 -21.35
N LEU A 405 4.46 -16.26 -20.21
CA LEU A 405 5.90 -16.53 -20.14
C LEU A 405 6.30 -17.86 -20.76
N ASN A 406 5.42 -18.87 -20.64
CA ASN A 406 5.65 -20.23 -21.10
C ASN A 406 4.95 -20.55 -22.44
N ASN A 407 4.36 -19.56 -23.11
CA ASN A 407 3.61 -19.71 -24.35
C ASN A 407 2.49 -20.79 -24.28
N LEU A 408 1.81 -20.90 -23.13
CA LEU A 408 0.73 -21.85 -22.88
C LEU A 408 -0.62 -21.21 -23.16
N THR A 409 -1.44 -21.86 -23.99
CA THR A 409 -2.77 -21.36 -24.40
C THR A 409 -3.80 -22.49 -24.47
N GLY A 410 -5.09 -22.14 -24.41
CA GLY A 410 -6.20 -23.09 -24.51
C GLY A 410 -6.07 -24.24 -23.51
N SER A 411 -6.11 -25.48 -23.98
CA SER A 411 -6.01 -26.68 -23.14
C SER A 411 -4.64 -26.90 -22.50
N SER A 412 -3.59 -26.20 -22.92
CA SER A 412 -2.25 -26.28 -22.34
C SER A 412 -2.01 -25.30 -21.19
N ALA A 413 -2.91 -24.33 -21.01
CA ALA A 413 -2.84 -23.36 -19.93
C ALA A 413 -2.84 -24.07 -18.57
N LYS A 414 -1.96 -23.62 -17.68
CA LYS A 414 -1.89 -24.08 -16.30
C LYS A 414 -2.78 -23.23 -15.42
N SER A 415 -3.28 -23.86 -14.35
CA SER A 415 -4.00 -23.20 -13.28
C SER A 415 -3.30 -23.44 -11.95
N LEU A 416 -3.49 -22.52 -11.00
CA LEU A 416 -3.02 -22.71 -9.63
C LEU A 416 -3.66 -23.97 -9.02
N SER A 417 -2.85 -24.78 -8.35
CA SER A 417 -3.34 -25.96 -7.65
C SER A 417 -4.20 -25.56 -6.45
N THR A 418 -5.13 -26.44 -6.05
CA THR A 418 -5.90 -26.28 -4.82
C THR A 418 -5.01 -26.11 -3.59
N GLN A 419 -3.85 -26.77 -3.56
CA GLN A 419 -2.86 -26.62 -2.49
C GLN A 419 -2.28 -25.20 -2.41
N ALA A 420 -2.00 -24.57 -3.56
CA ALA A 420 -1.47 -23.21 -3.62
C ALA A 420 -2.51 -22.17 -3.17
N LEU A 421 -3.80 -22.46 -3.38
CA LEU A 421 -4.93 -21.60 -2.99
C LEU A 421 -5.51 -21.93 -1.60
N ALA A 422 -5.02 -22.99 -0.95
CA ALA A 422 -5.53 -23.43 0.35
C ALA A 422 -5.30 -22.37 1.42
N LYS A 423 -6.34 -22.09 2.21
CA LYS A 423 -6.30 -21.17 3.35
C LYS A 423 -6.02 -21.90 4.67
N ASP A 424 -6.52 -23.13 4.80
CA ASP A 424 -6.41 -23.91 6.04
C ASP A 424 -6.23 -25.41 5.72
N PRO A 425 -5.04 -25.99 5.96
CA PRO A 425 -3.79 -25.28 6.18
C PRO A 425 -3.33 -24.60 4.88
N ALA A 426 -2.82 -23.38 4.99
CA ALA A 426 -1.99 -22.81 3.93
C ALA A 426 -0.63 -23.53 3.89
N ASN A 427 -0.01 -23.61 2.71
CA ASN A 427 1.17 -24.45 2.51
C ASN A 427 2.41 -23.64 2.10
N VAL A 428 3.59 -24.02 2.58
CA VAL A 428 4.92 -23.48 2.24
C VAL A 428 5.89 -24.61 1.88
N TYR A 429 7.06 -24.31 1.31
CA TYR A 429 8.08 -25.32 0.97
C TYR A 429 9.27 -25.26 1.92
N ASP A 430 9.81 -26.40 2.34
CA ASP A 430 10.94 -26.53 3.27
C ASP A 430 12.12 -25.58 3.04
N ASN A 431 12.54 -25.40 1.79
CA ASN A 431 13.71 -24.59 1.44
C ASN A 431 13.31 -23.23 0.87
N TYR A 432 14.24 -22.28 0.87
CA TYR A 432 14.07 -21.01 0.17
C TYR A 432 14.47 -21.11 -1.32
N PRO A 433 13.89 -20.29 -2.21
CA PRO A 433 14.20 -20.30 -3.64
C PRO A 433 15.70 -20.26 -3.97
N TRP A 434 16.44 -19.34 -3.36
CA TRP A 434 17.88 -19.12 -3.57
C TRP A 434 18.77 -20.21 -2.95
N GLN A 435 18.22 -21.17 -2.21
CA GLN A 435 18.97 -22.34 -1.72
C GLN A 435 18.99 -23.49 -2.72
N THR A 436 18.11 -23.46 -3.73
CA THR A 436 17.94 -24.57 -4.68
C THR A 436 18.65 -24.34 -6.01
N SER A 437 19.30 -23.18 -6.18
CA SER A 437 19.99 -22.73 -7.40
C SER A 437 21.48 -23.05 -7.45
#